data_AF-A0A158QY58-F1
#
_entry.id   AF-A0A158QY58-F1
#
_cell.length_a   1.000
_cell.length_b   1.000
_cell.length_c   1.000
_cell.angle_alpha   90.00
_cell.angle_beta   90.00
_cell.angle_gamma   90.00
#
_symmetry.space_group_name_H-M   'P 1'
#
loop_
_entity.id
_entity.type
_entity.pdbx_description
1 polymer ?
#
loop_
_entity_poly.entity_id
_entity_poly.type
_entity_poly.pdbx_seq_one_letter_code
_entity_poly.pdbx_strand_id
1 'polypeptide(L)'
;MHGLEAVEFRRLNKVGSNSRPNAFPLLLGRTTEAIVKKVMNVPTIEPDLSYNDYCNRYLDDIPYIPLEYKKAGYQMFGAEDYTASILNYPNCKGTKERQFEHSYRPLHSRLRDDKELKNIHLSGACRLLHSIMLDYLSKFVKSNKGWPKFALTWLVDIAHDNTKHLYRGDYELYSFFLNNRHDNQPDSKFNDTTFKRSESNPRGSSLLRKFELGIRRTCKTLPIPFQYCTCQYKKENVSDIELLSELGKFAVQKLAGILRENNVESKCAKIEIGNEVAAEKYVVPNAKHRLLYNLFDVTFTVAEPALGKFRIPVRMKKGKFELAGDQFDRLDKYGKNGDCMKQDILRPICTCNRG
;
A
#
# COMPACT_ATOMS: atom_id res chain seq x y z
N MET A 1 -20.26 -10.60 -12.94
CA MET A 1 -19.21 -10.89 -13.93
C MET A 1 -19.61 -12.09 -14.78
N HIS A 2 -20.70 -12.00 -15.53
CA HIS A 2 -21.11 -13.09 -16.43
C HIS A 2 -20.26 -13.01 -17.71
N GLY A 3 -19.42 -14.03 -17.97
CA GLY A 3 -18.66 -14.16 -19.22
C GLY A 3 -17.15 -13.84 -19.16
N LEU A 4 -16.60 -13.54 -17.98
CA LEU A 4 -15.15 -13.46 -17.76
C LEU A 4 -14.74 -14.58 -16.78
N GLU A 5 -13.87 -15.50 -17.22
CA GLU A 5 -13.34 -16.60 -16.39
C GLU A 5 -12.39 -16.05 -15.31
N ALA A 6 -12.94 -15.49 -14.23
CA ALA A 6 -12.18 -14.81 -13.18
C ALA A 6 -12.16 -15.59 -11.86
N VAL A 7 -11.09 -15.38 -11.08
CA VAL A 7 -10.97 -15.85 -9.70
C VAL A 7 -10.97 -14.66 -8.73
N GLU A 8 -11.92 -14.63 -7.82
CA GLU A 8 -12.05 -13.58 -6.81
C GLU A 8 -11.28 -13.93 -5.53
N PHE A 9 -10.31 -13.10 -5.14
CA PHE A 9 -9.60 -13.21 -3.86
C PHE A 9 -10.31 -12.42 -2.77
N ARG A 10 -11.33 -13.02 -2.13
CA ARG A 10 -12.14 -12.38 -1.06
C ARG A 10 -11.38 -11.97 0.21
N ARG A 11 -10.14 -12.43 0.38
CA ARG A 11 -9.32 -12.20 1.58
C ARG A 11 -7.92 -11.71 1.21
N LEU A 12 -7.86 -10.64 0.43
CA LEU A 12 -6.63 -9.94 0.09
C LEU A 12 -6.34 -8.86 1.15
N ASN A 13 -5.20 -8.97 1.83
CA ASN A 13 -4.80 -8.04 2.88
C ASN A 13 -3.74 -7.09 2.32
N LYS A 14 -3.81 -5.82 2.72
CA LYS A 14 -2.68 -4.91 2.60
C LYS A 14 -1.66 -5.21 3.72
N VAL A 15 -0.42 -4.79 3.53
CA VAL A 15 0.68 -4.96 4.50
C VAL A 15 1.31 -3.64 4.94
N GLY A 16 0.93 -2.52 4.31
CA GLY A 16 1.31 -1.17 4.74
C GLY A 16 0.18 -0.16 4.53
N SER A 17 0.34 1.05 5.08
CA SER A 17 -0.67 2.09 5.01
C SER A 17 -0.80 2.70 3.60
N ASN A 18 0.34 3.06 3.00
CA ASN A 18 0.47 3.73 1.69
C ASN A 18 0.71 2.76 0.52
N SER A 19 0.63 3.26 -0.72
CA SER A 19 0.77 2.46 -1.94
C SER A 19 2.12 1.74 -2.06
N ARG A 20 3.23 2.42 -1.75
CA ARG A 20 4.59 1.90 -1.99
C ARG A 20 4.96 0.72 -1.08
N PRO A 21 4.72 0.76 0.24
CA PRO A 21 4.92 -0.39 1.12
C PRO A 21 4.12 -1.65 0.76
N ASN A 22 3.00 -1.51 0.05
CA ASN A 22 2.22 -2.63 -0.47
C ASN A 22 2.78 -3.17 -1.79
N ALA A 23 3.31 -2.28 -2.63
CA ALA A 23 3.86 -2.63 -3.93
C ALA A 23 5.17 -3.43 -3.83
N PHE A 24 6.03 -3.11 -2.87
CA PHE A 24 7.30 -3.84 -2.64
C PHE A 24 7.11 -5.35 -2.38
N PRO A 25 6.28 -5.79 -1.43
CA PRO A 25 6.03 -7.21 -1.21
C PRO A 25 5.27 -7.86 -2.36
N LEU A 26 4.45 -7.12 -3.11
CA LEU A 26 3.75 -7.63 -4.29
C LEU A 26 4.70 -7.87 -5.48
N LEU A 27 5.55 -6.90 -5.81
CA LEU A 27 6.35 -6.92 -7.04
C LEU A 27 7.81 -7.35 -6.85
N LEU A 28 8.36 -7.17 -5.65
CA LEU A 28 9.75 -7.54 -5.31
C LEU A 28 9.81 -8.69 -4.30
N GLY A 29 8.67 -9.05 -3.67
CA GLY A 29 8.67 -10.03 -2.59
C GLY A 29 9.56 -9.61 -1.42
N ARG A 30 9.62 -8.32 -1.11
CA ARG A 30 10.41 -7.78 0.01
C ARG A 30 9.57 -6.77 0.78
N THR A 31 9.63 -6.77 2.11
CA THR A 31 8.98 -5.75 2.93
C THR A 31 9.95 -4.58 3.18
N THR A 32 9.44 -3.36 3.19
CA THR A 32 10.21 -2.14 3.51
C THR A 32 9.92 -1.63 4.92
N GLU A 33 8.97 -2.27 5.60
CA GLU A 33 8.48 -1.89 6.92
C GLU A 33 8.46 -3.13 7.82
N ALA A 34 8.63 -2.90 9.11
CA ALA A 34 8.45 -3.95 10.10
C ALA A 34 7.00 -4.44 10.10
N ILE A 35 6.77 -5.66 10.58
CA ILE A 35 5.44 -6.21 10.79
C ILE A 35 5.30 -6.57 12.26
N VAL A 36 4.63 -5.71 13.01
CA VAL A 36 4.35 -5.91 14.44
C VAL A 36 3.24 -6.95 14.63
N LYS A 37 3.61 -8.05 15.29
CA LYS A 37 2.71 -9.19 15.56
C LYS A 37 2.49 -9.44 17.04
N LYS A 38 2.74 -8.42 17.87
CA LYS A 38 2.61 -8.48 19.34
C LYS A 38 1.22 -8.93 19.81
N VAL A 39 0.15 -8.52 19.11
CA VAL A 39 -1.23 -8.95 19.39
C VAL A 39 -1.43 -10.46 19.20
N MET A 40 -0.59 -11.09 18.38
CA MET A 40 -0.67 -12.52 18.08
C MET A 40 0.32 -13.36 18.90
N ASN A 41 1.04 -12.74 19.84
CA ASN A 41 2.16 -13.33 20.59
C ASN A 41 3.21 -13.97 19.67
N VAL A 42 3.51 -13.29 18.56
CA VAL A 42 4.59 -13.68 17.63
C VAL A 42 5.60 -12.53 17.60
N PRO A 43 6.92 -12.82 17.48
CA PRO A 43 7.94 -11.78 17.31
C PRO A 43 7.62 -10.84 16.15
N THR A 44 8.07 -9.59 16.27
CA THR A 44 8.08 -8.65 15.15
C THR A 44 8.93 -9.24 14.02
N ILE A 45 8.46 -9.07 12.78
CA ILE A 45 9.23 -9.40 11.60
C ILE A 45 9.88 -8.10 11.13
N GLU A 46 11.21 -8.07 11.12
CA GLU A 46 11.97 -6.92 10.63
C GLU A 46 11.79 -6.72 9.12
N PRO A 47 11.89 -5.47 8.62
CA PRO A 47 11.85 -5.17 7.19
C PRO A 47 12.95 -5.93 6.45
N ASP A 48 12.65 -6.44 5.25
CA ASP A 48 13.69 -7.03 4.41
C ASP A 48 14.66 -5.98 3.84
N LEU A 49 14.18 -4.76 3.63
CA LEU A 49 14.93 -3.67 3.02
C LEU A 49 14.80 -2.40 3.88
N SER A 50 15.95 -1.83 4.26
CA SER A 50 15.99 -0.49 4.84
C SER A 50 15.76 0.59 3.78
N TYR A 51 15.49 1.84 4.20
CA TYR A 51 15.40 2.98 3.28
C TYR A 51 16.65 3.12 2.39
N ASN A 52 17.84 2.88 2.95
CA ASN A 52 19.07 2.92 2.18
C ASN A 52 19.11 1.82 1.11
N ASP A 53 18.61 0.62 1.42
CA ASP A 53 18.58 -0.51 0.49
C ASP A 53 17.62 -0.27 -0.67
N TYR A 54 16.39 0.20 -0.41
CA TYR A 54 15.40 0.35 -1.47
C TYR A 54 15.42 1.70 -2.20
N CYS A 55 16.09 2.72 -1.67
CA CYS A 55 16.11 4.06 -2.25
C CYS A 55 17.49 4.51 -2.75
N ASN A 56 18.56 4.29 -1.96
CA ASN A 56 19.87 4.92 -2.22
C ASN A 56 20.81 4.07 -3.09
N ARG A 57 20.41 2.85 -3.45
CA ARG A 57 21.11 1.97 -4.42
C ARG A 57 20.15 1.53 -5.51
N TYR A 58 20.72 1.02 -6.59
CA TYR A 58 19.96 0.38 -7.65
C TYR A 58 19.47 -1.00 -7.19
N LEU A 59 18.30 -1.43 -7.67
CA LEU A 59 17.61 -2.64 -7.23
C LEU A 59 17.65 -3.79 -8.23
N ASP A 60 18.51 -3.70 -9.25
CA ASP A 60 18.63 -4.70 -10.31
C ASP A 60 19.09 -6.09 -9.81
N ASP A 61 19.67 -6.16 -8.61
CA ASP A 61 20.05 -7.39 -7.89
C ASP A 61 18.88 -8.06 -7.15
N ILE A 62 17.75 -7.36 -6.99
CA ILE A 62 16.55 -7.88 -6.32
C ILE A 62 15.58 -8.39 -7.39
N PRO A 63 15.02 -9.62 -7.25
CA PRO A 63 13.97 -10.09 -8.14
C PRO A 63 12.80 -9.10 -8.18
N TYR A 64 12.46 -8.62 -9.37
CA TYR A 64 11.37 -7.68 -9.60
C TYR A 64 10.55 -8.18 -10.78
N ILE A 65 9.27 -8.50 -10.55
CA ILE A 65 8.41 -9.24 -11.49
C ILE A 65 8.52 -8.70 -12.94
N PRO A 66 8.39 -7.39 -13.20
CA PRO A 66 8.53 -6.87 -14.57
C PRO A 66 9.89 -7.18 -15.22
N LEU A 67 11.01 -7.04 -14.51
CA LEU A 67 12.33 -7.35 -15.08
C LEU A 67 12.53 -8.85 -15.32
N GLU A 68 11.93 -9.72 -14.51
CA GLU A 68 11.98 -11.17 -14.75
C GLU A 68 11.22 -11.57 -16.03
N TYR A 69 10.05 -10.97 -16.29
CA TYR A 69 9.33 -11.17 -17.55
C TYR A 69 10.10 -10.60 -18.74
N LYS A 70 10.76 -9.46 -18.56
CA LYS A 70 11.60 -8.85 -19.59
C LYS A 70 12.79 -9.76 -19.97
N LYS A 71 13.50 -10.30 -18.98
CA LYS A 71 14.57 -11.30 -19.18
C LYS A 71 14.07 -12.55 -19.91
N ALA A 72 12.80 -12.93 -19.69
CA ALA A 72 12.15 -14.04 -20.38
C ALA A 72 11.68 -13.70 -21.82
N GLY A 73 11.98 -12.50 -22.34
CA GLY A 73 11.67 -12.10 -23.71
C GLY A 73 10.25 -11.58 -23.92
N TYR A 74 9.53 -11.21 -22.85
CA TYR A 74 8.21 -10.61 -22.97
C TYR A 74 8.33 -9.17 -23.45
N GLN A 75 7.35 -8.72 -24.23
CA GLN A 75 7.17 -7.32 -24.52
C GLN A 75 6.60 -6.60 -23.31
N MET A 76 7.19 -5.47 -22.96
CA MET A 76 6.98 -4.82 -21.68
C MET A 76 6.20 -3.52 -21.83
N PHE A 77 5.07 -3.43 -21.12
CA PHE A 77 4.26 -2.22 -21.00
C PHE A 77 4.19 -1.73 -19.56
N GLY A 78 4.38 -0.42 -19.36
CA GLY A 78 4.27 0.24 -18.07
C GLY A 78 3.49 1.54 -18.15
N ALA A 79 2.44 1.66 -17.34
CA ALA A 79 1.66 2.88 -17.26
C ALA A 79 1.32 3.26 -15.82
N GLU A 80 1.59 4.52 -15.47
CA GLU A 80 1.32 5.10 -14.15
C GLU A 80 0.91 6.56 -14.33
N ASP A 81 -0.14 7.02 -13.65
CA ASP A 81 -0.70 8.38 -13.74
C ASP A 81 -0.38 9.25 -12.52
N TYR A 82 0.78 9.03 -11.89
CA TYR A 82 1.26 9.88 -10.79
C TYR A 82 2.72 10.25 -10.96
N THR A 83 3.14 11.33 -10.29
CA THR A 83 4.50 11.88 -10.42
C THR A 83 5.55 11.01 -9.74
N ALA A 84 5.17 10.35 -8.65
CA ALA A 84 5.93 9.33 -7.96
C ALA A 84 5.31 7.96 -8.17
N SER A 85 6.14 6.92 -8.27
CA SER A 85 5.67 5.55 -8.35
C SER A 85 6.46 4.62 -7.46
N ILE A 86 6.29 3.31 -7.65
CA ILE A 86 6.86 2.26 -6.81
C ILE A 86 8.39 2.36 -6.79
N LEU A 87 9.01 2.34 -7.97
CA LEU A 87 10.48 2.38 -8.12
C LEU A 87 11.00 3.72 -8.65
N ASN A 88 10.19 4.46 -9.43
CA ASN A 88 10.53 5.84 -9.79
C ASN A 88 9.91 6.79 -8.76
N TYR A 89 10.60 6.93 -7.63
CA TYR A 89 10.21 7.79 -6.52
C TYR A 89 11.24 8.91 -6.36
N PRO A 90 10.84 10.14 -5.97
CA PRO A 90 11.78 11.24 -5.77
C PRO A 90 12.98 10.85 -4.90
N ASN A 91 14.18 11.17 -5.36
CA ASN A 91 15.47 10.87 -4.70
C ASN A 91 15.84 9.39 -4.58
N CYS A 92 15.06 8.46 -5.15
CA CYS A 92 15.43 7.05 -5.20
C CYS A 92 16.01 6.68 -6.57
N LYS A 93 16.99 5.77 -6.57
CA LYS A 93 17.67 5.33 -7.80
C LYS A 93 16.83 4.39 -8.66
N GLY A 94 15.93 3.61 -8.06
CA GLY A 94 15.12 2.62 -8.78
C GLY A 94 15.99 1.51 -9.38
N THR A 95 15.79 1.21 -10.67
CA THR A 95 16.60 0.24 -11.43
C THR A 95 17.49 0.97 -12.45
N LYS A 96 18.68 0.44 -12.72
CA LYS A 96 19.50 0.90 -13.87
C LYS A 96 18.83 0.49 -15.17
N GLU A 97 18.33 -0.74 -15.20
CA GLU A 97 17.66 -1.28 -16.37
C GLU A 97 16.32 -0.57 -16.60
N ARG A 98 16.08 -0.17 -17.86
CA ARG A 98 14.78 0.34 -18.30
C ARG A 98 13.74 -0.78 -18.21
N GLN A 99 12.70 -0.56 -17.41
CA GLN A 99 11.70 -1.59 -17.07
C GLN A 99 10.73 -1.90 -18.22
N PHE A 100 10.38 -0.90 -19.03
CA PHE A 100 9.31 -1.02 -20.03
C PHE A 100 9.74 -0.41 -21.38
N GLU A 101 9.58 -1.15 -22.48
CA GLU A 101 9.74 -0.60 -23.83
C GLU A 101 8.60 0.38 -24.14
N HIS A 102 7.35 -0.02 -23.86
CA HIS A 102 6.16 0.79 -24.04
C HIS A 102 5.79 1.49 -22.73
N SER A 103 5.95 2.81 -22.68
CA SER A 103 5.73 3.57 -21.45
C SER A 103 4.76 4.73 -21.64
N TYR A 104 3.78 4.84 -20.75
CA TYR A 104 2.84 5.97 -20.68
C TYR A 104 3.49 7.25 -20.10
N ARG A 105 4.63 7.12 -19.40
CA ARG A 105 5.27 8.22 -18.67
C ARG A 105 5.51 9.49 -19.48
N PRO A 106 6.01 9.45 -20.73
CA PRO A 106 6.21 10.66 -21.51
C PRO A 106 4.91 11.44 -21.74
N LEU A 107 3.82 10.74 -22.07
CA LEU A 107 2.50 11.37 -22.25
C LEU A 107 1.97 11.94 -20.93
N HIS A 108 2.08 11.20 -19.83
CA HIS A 108 1.68 11.70 -18.52
C HIS A 108 2.42 12.99 -18.13
N SER A 109 3.75 13.03 -18.30
CA SER A 109 4.53 14.24 -18.06
C SER A 109 4.05 15.40 -18.92
N ARG A 110 3.77 15.15 -20.21
CA ARG A 110 3.27 16.20 -21.11
C ARG A 110 1.88 16.73 -20.72
N LEU A 111 0.95 15.85 -20.36
CA LEU A 111 -0.38 16.23 -19.88
C LEU A 111 -0.34 17.00 -18.56
N ARG A 112 0.70 16.82 -17.74
CA ARG A 112 0.87 17.59 -16.50
C ARG A 112 1.41 18.99 -16.77
N ASP A 113 2.38 19.10 -17.66
CA ASP A 113 3.13 20.33 -17.88
C ASP A 113 2.43 21.28 -18.89
N ASP A 114 1.47 20.77 -19.68
CA ASP A 114 0.78 21.51 -20.73
C ASP A 114 -0.75 21.51 -20.53
N LYS A 115 -1.29 22.69 -20.23
CA LYS A 115 -2.71 22.88 -19.95
C LYS A 115 -3.59 22.66 -21.17
N GLU A 116 -3.12 23.03 -22.36
CA GLU A 116 -3.89 22.88 -23.59
C GLU A 116 -4.00 21.40 -23.95
N LEU A 117 -2.86 20.70 -23.96
CA LEU A 117 -2.83 19.25 -24.18
C LEU A 117 -3.67 18.51 -23.14
N LYS A 118 -3.57 18.90 -21.86
CA LYS A 118 -4.39 18.36 -20.78
C LYS A 118 -5.88 18.54 -21.07
N ASN A 119 -6.29 19.74 -21.49
CA ASN A 119 -7.69 20.02 -21.78
C ASN A 119 -8.19 19.20 -22.98
N ILE A 120 -7.43 19.17 -24.08
CA ILE A 120 -7.78 18.42 -25.30
C ILE A 120 -7.99 16.93 -24.99
N HIS A 121 -7.12 16.32 -24.19
CA HIS A 121 -7.16 14.88 -23.93
C HIS A 121 -8.01 14.46 -22.73
N LEU A 122 -8.26 15.36 -21.77
CA LEU A 122 -9.00 15.06 -20.53
C LEU A 122 -10.32 15.82 -20.48
N SER A 123 -10.38 16.97 -19.82
CA SER A 123 -11.63 17.68 -19.50
C SER A 123 -12.43 18.06 -20.74
N GLY A 124 -11.78 18.55 -21.80
CA GLY A 124 -12.42 18.92 -23.06
C GLY A 124 -12.95 17.73 -23.87
N ALA A 125 -12.43 16.52 -23.62
CA ALA A 125 -12.95 15.28 -24.18
C ALA A 125 -13.85 14.50 -23.21
N CYS A 126 -14.17 15.07 -22.04
CA CYS A 126 -14.89 14.40 -20.96
C CYS A 126 -14.20 13.10 -20.49
N ARG A 127 -12.86 13.05 -20.47
CA ARG A 127 -12.04 11.88 -20.11
C ARG A 127 -11.23 12.09 -18.84
N LEU A 128 -10.81 10.98 -18.23
CA LEU A 128 -9.90 10.95 -17.08
C LEU A 128 -8.58 10.26 -17.45
N LEU A 129 -7.56 10.38 -16.59
CA LEU A 129 -6.22 9.83 -16.85
C LEU A 129 -6.25 8.32 -17.07
N HIS A 130 -7.01 7.58 -16.24
CA HIS A 130 -7.21 6.15 -16.41
C HIS A 130 -7.82 5.79 -17.77
N SER A 131 -8.71 6.61 -18.32
CA SER A 131 -9.31 6.38 -19.64
C SER A 131 -8.24 6.36 -20.75
N ILE A 132 -7.25 7.26 -20.68
CA ILE A 132 -6.15 7.32 -21.66
C ILE A 132 -5.20 6.13 -21.48
N MET A 133 -4.91 5.76 -20.23
CA MET A 133 -4.06 4.60 -19.93
C MET A 133 -4.68 3.29 -20.43
N LEU A 134 -6.00 3.10 -20.23
CA LEU A 134 -6.72 1.92 -20.71
C LEU A 134 -6.77 1.85 -22.24
N ASP A 135 -6.93 2.98 -22.92
CA ASP A 135 -6.83 3.05 -24.39
C ASP A 135 -5.43 2.64 -24.88
N TYR A 136 -4.38 3.13 -24.22
CA TYR A 136 -3.02 2.78 -24.60
C TYR A 136 -2.71 1.30 -24.34
N LEU A 137 -3.16 0.79 -23.19
CA LEU A 137 -3.06 -0.64 -22.86
C LEU A 137 -3.82 -1.49 -23.89
N SER A 138 -5.03 -1.09 -24.31
CA SER A 138 -5.82 -1.77 -25.34
C SER A 138 -5.08 -1.84 -26.68
N LYS A 139 -4.41 -0.75 -27.09
CA LYS A 139 -3.54 -0.74 -28.27
C LYS A 139 -2.34 -1.67 -28.11
N PHE A 140 -1.68 -1.67 -26.95
CA PHE A 140 -0.56 -2.56 -26.67
C PHE A 140 -0.97 -4.03 -26.72
N VAL A 141 -2.07 -4.40 -26.05
CA VAL A 141 -2.66 -5.74 -26.10
C VAL A 141 -2.88 -6.17 -27.56
N LYS A 142 -3.48 -5.33 -28.41
CA LYS A 142 -3.79 -5.69 -29.80
C LYS A 142 -2.60 -5.69 -30.77
N SER A 143 -1.54 -4.95 -30.44
CA SER A 143 -0.29 -4.91 -31.22
C SER A 143 0.51 -6.20 -31.12
N ASN A 144 1.57 -6.39 -31.92
CA ASN A 144 2.58 -7.45 -31.75
C ASN A 144 1.99 -8.86 -31.46
N LYS A 145 1.10 -9.31 -32.34
CA LYS A 145 0.46 -10.63 -32.21
C LYS A 145 1.52 -11.74 -32.20
N GLY A 146 1.31 -12.76 -31.37
CA GLY A 146 2.23 -13.90 -31.23
C GLY A 146 3.40 -13.68 -30.27
N TRP A 147 3.63 -12.45 -29.78
CA TRP A 147 4.64 -12.19 -28.76
C TRP A 147 4.03 -12.26 -27.34
N PRO A 148 4.71 -12.90 -26.37
CA PRO A 148 4.30 -12.86 -24.98
C PRO A 148 4.43 -11.42 -24.45
N LYS A 149 3.46 -10.99 -23.63
CA LYS A 149 3.34 -9.61 -23.16
C LYS A 149 3.18 -9.55 -21.66
N PHE A 150 3.83 -8.58 -21.04
CA PHE A 150 3.64 -8.23 -19.65
C PHE A 150 3.26 -6.75 -19.56
N ALA A 151 2.17 -6.45 -18.86
CA ALA A 151 1.71 -5.09 -18.64
C ALA A 151 1.55 -4.82 -17.14
N LEU A 152 2.18 -3.75 -16.67
CA LEU A 152 1.93 -3.18 -15.34
C LEU A 152 1.26 -1.81 -15.47
N THR A 153 0.00 -1.73 -15.04
CA THR A 153 -0.80 -0.50 -15.05
C THR A 153 -1.14 -0.13 -13.61
N TRP A 154 -0.70 1.04 -13.17
CA TRP A 154 -0.89 1.54 -11.80
C TRP A 154 -1.77 2.80 -11.84
N LEU A 155 -3.08 2.63 -11.60
CA LEU A 155 -4.08 3.69 -11.62
C LEU A 155 -4.15 4.35 -10.23
N VAL A 156 -3.51 5.50 -10.08
CA VAL A 156 -3.40 6.25 -8.82
C VAL A 156 -4.51 7.29 -8.73
N ASP A 157 -4.64 8.14 -9.73
CA ASP A 157 -5.50 9.34 -9.68
C ASP A 157 -7.00 9.01 -9.61
N ILE A 158 -7.38 7.77 -9.97
CA ILE A 158 -8.76 7.28 -9.85
C ILE A 158 -9.28 7.32 -8.40
N ALA A 159 -8.41 7.18 -7.40
CA ALA A 159 -8.79 7.08 -6.00
C ALA A 159 -7.83 7.76 -5.00
N HIS A 160 -6.79 8.47 -5.45
CA HIS A 160 -5.76 9.02 -4.56
C HIS A 160 -6.29 10.06 -3.57
N ASP A 161 -7.01 11.07 -4.07
CA ASP A 161 -7.46 12.22 -3.25
C ASP A 161 -8.93 12.11 -2.80
N ASN A 162 -9.74 11.39 -3.57
CA ASN A 162 -11.15 11.15 -3.29
C ASN A 162 -11.66 9.99 -4.16
N THR A 163 -12.82 9.46 -3.82
CA THR A 163 -13.42 8.28 -4.44
C THR A 163 -14.54 8.61 -5.45
N LYS A 164 -14.68 9.88 -5.85
CA LYS A 164 -15.83 10.33 -6.66
C LYS A 164 -15.91 9.68 -8.04
N HIS A 165 -14.77 9.24 -8.57
CA HIS A 165 -14.65 8.68 -9.92
C HIS A 165 -14.64 7.15 -9.96
N LEU A 166 -14.82 6.48 -8.83
CA LEU A 166 -14.73 5.01 -8.75
C LEU A 166 -15.75 4.32 -9.65
N TYR A 167 -17.02 4.74 -9.64
CA TYR A 167 -18.07 4.12 -10.47
C TYR A 167 -17.79 4.26 -11.96
N ARG A 168 -17.26 5.42 -12.38
CA ARG A 168 -16.87 5.64 -13.77
C ARG A 168 -15.71 4.72 -14.15
N GLY A 169 -14.68 4.65 -13.32
CA GLY A 169 -13.53 3.78 -13.58
C GLY A 169 -13.88 2.29 -13.56
N ASP A 170 -14.84 1.86 -12.73
CA ASP A 170 -15.36 0.48 -12.73
C ASP A 170 -15.96 0.11 -14.09
N TYR A 171 -16.81 0.97 -14.66
CA TYR A 171 -17.38 0.76 -15.98
C TYR A 171 -16.33 0.76 -17.10
N GLU A 172 -15.34 1.65 -17.04
CA GLU A 172 -14.26 1.71 -18.03
C GLU A 172 -13.35 0.47 -17.95
N LEU A 173 -13.06 -0.04 -16.75
CA LEU A 173 -12.33 -1.31 -16.54
C LEU A 173 -13.13 -2.51 -17.06
N TYR A 174 -14.43 -2.58 -16.74
CA TYR A 174 -15.32 -3.61 -17.27
C TYR A 174 -15.30 -3.62 -18.81
N SER A 175 -15.46 -2.45 -19.42
CA SER A 175 -15.45 -2.28 -20.87
C SER A 175 -14.10 -2.69 -21.47
N PHE A 176 -12.99 -2.31 -20.82
CA PHE A 176 -11.65 -2.72 -21.23
C PHE A 176 -11.51 -4.25 -21.25
N PHE A 177 -11.84 -4.94 -20.15
CA PHE A 177 -11.71 -6.39 -20.09
C PHE A 177 -12.63 -7.10 -21.08
N LEU A 178 -13.88 -6.62 -21.21
CA LEU A 178 -14.82 -7.18 -22.19
C LEU A 178 -14.29 -7.03 -23.61
N ASN A 179 -13.80 -5.85 -23.99
CA ASN A 179 -13.33 -5.55 -25.35
C ASN A 179 -12.02 -6.24 -25.74
N ASN A 180 -11.23 -6.70 -24.77
CA ASN A 180 -9.93 -7.34 -25.00
C ASN A 180 -9.91 -8.83 -24.62
N ARG A 181 -11.05 -9.43 -24.27
CA ARG A 181 -11.15 -10.80 -23.71
C ARG A 181 -10.58 -11.91 -24.61
N HIS A 182 -10.52 -11.69 -25.91
CA HIS A 182 -10.05 -12.68 -26.89
C HIS A 182 -8.60 -12.44 -27.35
N ASP A 183 -7.98 -11.35 -26.90
CA ASP A 183 -6.63 -10.97 -27.32
C ASP A 183 -5.56 -11.51 -26.36
N ASN A 184 -4.58 -12.27 -26.89
CA ASN A 184 -3.42 -12.80 -26.16
C ASN A 184 -3.75 -13.66 -24.92
N GLN A 185 -4.77 -14.50 -25.02
CA GLN A 185 -4.98 -15.54 -24.02
C GLN A 185 -3.84 -16.56 -24.11
N PRO A 186 -3.17 -16.89 -22.99
CA PRO A 186 -2.15 -17.92 -23.00
C PRO A 186 -2.78 -19.30 -23.27
N ASP A 187 -2.11 -20.13 -24.06
CA ASP A 187 -2.55 -21.52 -24.30
C ASP A 187 -2.55 -22.35 -23.01
N SER A 188 -1.70 -21.97 -22.06
CA SER A 188 -1.64 -22.58 -20.74
C SER A 188 -2.83 -22.14 -19.88
N LYS A 189 -3.58 -23.12 -19.38
CA LYS A 189 -4.67 -22.90 -18.41
C LYS A 189 -4.16 -22.67 -16.97
N PHE A 190 -2.85 -22.53 -16.77
CA PHE A 190 -2.20 -22.39 -15.44
C PHE A 190 -2.61 -23.48 -14.44
N ASN A 191 -2.83 -24.71 -14.93
CA ASN A 191 -3.31 -25.83 -14.11
C ASN A 191 -2.27 -26.33 -13.08
N ASP A 192 -0.98 -26.04 -13.26
CA ASP A 192 0.05 -26.32 -12.25
C ASP A 192 -0.07 -25.34 -11.08
N THR A 193 -0.91 -25.74 -10.14
CA THR A 193 -1.16 -25.02 -8.89
C THR A 193 -0.42 -25.67 -7.72
N THR A 194 0.57 -26.53 -7.96
CA THR A 194 1.32 -27.18 -6.87
C THR A 194 2.04 -26.13 -6.03
N PHE A 195 2.09 -26.33 -4.72
CA PHE A 195 2.78 -25.42 -3.81
C PHE A 195 4.26 -25.34 -4.18
N LYS A 196 4.79 -24.13 -4.25
CA LYS A 196 6.21 -23.85 -4.43
C LYS A 196 6.65 -22.82 -3.41
N ARG A 197 7.79 -23.08 -2.77
CA ARG A 197 8.44 -22.15 -1.85
C ARG A 197 9.67 -21.57 -2.51
N SER A 198 9.84 -20.25 -2.42
CA SER A 198 11.07 -19.62 -2.88
C SER A 198 12.15 -19.78 -1.82
N GLU A 199 13.31 -20.32 -2.19
CA GLU A 199 14.48 -20.40 -1.30
C GLU A 199 15.02 -19.00 -0.96
N SER A 200 14.96 -18.06 -1.91
CA SER A 200 15.44 -16.68 -1.75
C SER A 200 14.45 -15.77 -1.01
N ASN A 201 13.23 -16.25 -0.74
CA ASN A 201 12.24 -15.56 0.08
C ASN A 201 11.33 -16.57 0.78
N PRO A 202 11.69 -17.01 1.99
CA PRO A 202 10.94 -18.04 2.70
C PRO A 202 9.56 -17.57 3.18
N ARG A 203 9.26 -16.26 3.08
CA ARG A 203 8.02 -15.62 3.52
C ARG A 203 6.99 -15.46 2.39
N GLY A 204 7.45 -15.49 1.13
CA GLY A 204 6.61 -15.36 -0.05
C GLY A 204 6.00 -16.69 -0.49
N SER A 205 4.72 -16.67 -0.86
CA SER A 205 4.04 -17.78 -1.54
C SER A 205 3.32 -17.25 -2.76
N SER A 206 3.27 -18.02 -3.85
CA SER A 206 2.57 -17.61 -5.06
C SER A 206 1.07 -17.42 -4.81
N LEU A 207 0.51 -16.34 -5.38
CA LEU A 207 -0.93 -16.09 -5.41
C LEU A 207 -1.68 -17.09 -6.31
N LEU A 208 -0.98 -17.65 -7.30
CA LEU A 208 -1.54 -18.53 -8.34
C LEU A 208 -1.39 -20.03 -8.02
N ARG A 209 -0.77 -20.37 -6.88
CA ARG A 209 -0.56 -21.76 -6.46
C ARG A 209 -1.28 -22.04 -5.14
N LYS A 210 -1.53 -23.33 -4.90
CA LYS A 210 -1.98 -23.83 -3.61
C LYS A 210 -0.98 -23.42 -2.53
N PHE A 211 -1.51 -23.20 -1.34
CA PHE A 211 -0.67 -22.94 -0.18
C PHE A 211 -0.04 -24.22 0.37
N GLU A 212 0.90 -24.04 1.29
CA GLU A 212 1.57 -25.13 1.99
C GLU A 212 0.57 -26.04 2.68
N LEU A 213 0.66 -27.35 2.40
CA LEU A 213 -0.26 -28.35 2.93
C LEU A 213 -0.14 -28.41 4.46
N GLY A 214 -1.28 -28.46 5.15
CA GLY A 214 -1.32 -28.51 6.61
C GLY A 214 -1.14 -27.14 7.30
N ILE A 215 -0.73 -26.08 6.59
CA ILE A 215 -0.60 -24.74 7.17
C ILE A 215 -1.85 -23.91 6.90
N ARG A 216 -2.49 -23.44 7.96
CA ARG A 216 -3.63 -22.53 7.85
C ARG A 216 -3.16 -21.12 7.48
N ARG A 217 -3.74 -20.53 6.43
CA ARG A 217 -3.57 -19.10 6.10
C ARG A 217 -4.29 -18.21 7.11
N THR A 218 -3.53 -17.49 7.94
CA THR A 218 -4.03 -16.54 8.93
C THR A 218 -3.07 -15.36 9.03
N CYS A 219 -3.48 -14.23 9.58
CA CYS A 219 -2.55 -13.13 9.85
C CYS A 219 -1.43 -13.53 10.85
N LYS A 220 -1.66 -14.58 11.66
CA LYS A 220 -0.64 -15.15 12.54
C LYS A 220 0.45 -15.89 11.77
N THR A 221 0.11 -16.59 10.69
CA THR A 221 1.05 -17.39 9.89
C THR A 221 1.64 -16.63 8.71
N LEU A 222 0.99 -15.54 8.28
CA LEU A 222 1.43 -14.71 7.15
C LEU A 222 2.10 -13.41 7.63
N PRO A 223 2.97 -12.78 6.82
CA PRO A 223 3.60 -11.50 7.12
C PRO A 223 2.60 -10.34 6.91
N ILE A 224 1.54 -10.31 7.72
CA ILE A 224 0.47 -9.30 7.67
C ILE A 224 0.38 -8.64 9.07
N PRO A 225 0.51 -7.30 9.17
CA PRO A 225 0.29 -6.59 10.42
C PRO A 225 -1.12 -6.82 10.96
N PHE A 226 -1.27 -6.86 12.29
CA PHE A 226 -2.59 -7.09 12.90
C PHE A 226 -3.63 -6.05 12.44
N GLN A 227 -3.23 -4.77 12.32
CA GLN A 227 -4.09 -3.67 11.88
C GLN A 227 -4.65 -3.82 10.47
N TYR A 228 -4.00 -4.60 9.60
CA TYR A 228 -4.46 -4.82 8.22
C TYR A 228 -5.07 -6.20 7.99
N CYS A 229 -5.23 -6.97 9.06
CA CYS A 229 -5.89 -8.25 9.02
C CYS A 229 -7.39 -8.09 8.69
N THR A 230 -7.88 -8.69 7.60
CA THR A 230 -9.30 -8.63 7.18
C THR A 230 -10.27 -9.34 8.14
N CYS A 231 -9.77 -9.96 9.21
CA CYS A 231 -10.64 -10.62 10.18
C CYS A 231 -11.53 -9.56 10.86
N GLN A 232 -12.85 -9.72 10.72
CA GLN A 232 -13.81 -8.85 11.38
C GLN A 232 -13.94 -9.27 12.85
N TYR A 233 -13.44 -8.43 13.74
CA TYR A 233 -13.66 -8.55 15.18
C TYR A 233 -14.79 -7.60 15.58
N LYS A 234 -15.68 -8.06 16.47
CA LYS A 234 -16.64 -7.15 17.11
C LYS A 234 -15.86 -6.09 17.89
N LYS A 235 -16.30 -4.84 17.81
CA LYS A 235 -15.76 -3.75 18.61
C LYS A 235 -16.88 -3.01 19.32
N GLU A 236 -16.55 -2.42 20.46
CA GLU A 236 -17.46 -1.60 21.27
C GLU A 236 -16.81 -0.24 21.52
N ASN A 237 -17.59 0.84 21.38
CA ASN A 237 -17.09 2.19 21.62
C ASN A 237 -16.70 2.36 23.10
N VAL A 238 -15.57 3.01 23.35
CA VAL A 238 -15.15 3.39 24.69
C VAL A 238 -15.82 4.72 25.06
N SER A 239 -16.59 4.74 26.15
CA SER A 239 -17.26 5.94 26.67
C SER A 239 -16.55 6.58 27.86
N ASP A 240 -15.55 5.90 28.43
CA ASP A 240 -14.77 6.38 29.56
C ASP A 240 -13.82 7.50 29.12
N ILE A 241 -14.10 8.72 29.59
CA ILE A 241 -13.39 9.94 29.20
C ILE A 241 -11.93 9.95 29.70
N GLU A 242 -11.69 9.41 30.89
CA GLU A 242 -10.35 9.35 31.48
C GLU A 242 -9.48 8.39 30.66
N LEU A 243 -10.00 7.19 30.39
CA LEU A 243 -9.33 6.21 29.54
C LEU A 243 -9.07 6.74 28.12
N LEU A 244 -10.01 7.46 27.52
CA LEU A 244 -9.82 8.10 26.22
C LEU A 244 -8.67 9.13 26.28
N SER A 245 -8.63 9.97 27.32
CA SER A 245 -7.57 10.95 27.52
C SER A 245 -6.19 10.28 27.63
N GLU A 246 -6.10 9.20 28.41
CA GLU A 246 -4.86 8.43 28.58
C GLU A 246 -4.39 7.76 27.28
N LEU A 247 -5.31 7.12 26.55
CA LEU A 247 -5.03 6.49 25.25
C LEU A 247 -4.54 7.52 24.23
N GLY A 248 -5.19 8.68 24.15
CA GLY A 248 -4.80 9.77 23.26
C GLY A 248 -3.41 10.31 23.58
N LYS A 249 -3.14 10.63 24.85
CA LYS A 249 -1.82 11.08 25.31
C LYS A 249 -0.72 10.07 24.99
N PHE A 250 -0.98 8.79 25.25
CA PHE A 250 -0.04 7.72 24.92
C PHE A 250 0.24 7.64 23.41
N ALA A 251 -0.81 7.66 22.58
CA ALA A 251 -0.68 7.55 21.13
C ALA A 251 0.11 8.73 20.53
N VAL A 252 -0.18 9.96 20.96
CA VAL A 252 0.56 11.16 20.56
C VAL A 252 2.02 11.12 20.98
N GLN A 253 2.30 10.70 22.22
CA GLN A 253 3.67 10.57 22.70
C GLN A 253 4.48 9.57 21.86
N LYS A 254 3.83 8.48 21.43
CA LYS A 254 4.44 7.48 20.55
C LYS A 254 4.64 7.99 19.12
N LEU A 255 3.67 8.72 18.57
CA LEU A 255 3.82 9.38 17.27
C LEU A 255 5.00 10.36 17.28
N ALA A 256 5.10 11.21 18.30
CA ALA A 256 6.23 12.12 18.49
C ALA A 256 7.56 11.34 18.64
N GLY A 257 7.53 10.21 19.35
CA GLY A 257 8.65 9.29 19.51
C GLY A 257 9.31 8.88 18.19
N ILE A 258 8.50 8.56 17.17
CA ILE A 258 8.99 8.16 15.84
C ILE A 258 9.87 9.26 15.21
N LEU A 259 9.48 10.53 15.35
CA LEU A 259 10.25 11.65 14.82
C LEU A 259 11.60 11.82 15.53
N ARG A 260 11.66 11.56 16.85
CA ARG A 260 12.91 11.64 17.63
C ARG A 260 13.85 10.48 17.32
N GLU A 261 13.31 9.26 17.27
CA GLU A 261 14.07 8.05 16.93
C GLU A 261 14.71 8.15 15.54
N ASN A 262 14.08 8.90 14.62
CA ASN A 262 14.62 9.19 13.30
C ASN A 262 15.45 10.49 13.23
N ASN A 263 15.65 11.19 14.34
CA ASN A 263 16.41 12.45 14.44
C ASN A 263 15.92 13.55 13.46
N VAL A 264 14.59 13.71 13.33
CA VAL A 264 13.98 14.69 12.41
C VAL A 264 13.10 15.73 13.10
N GLU A 265 13.03 15.73 14.44
CA GLU A 265 12.19 16.67 15.20
C GLU A 265 12.44 18.15 14.85
N SER A 266 13.68 18.54 14.57
CA SER A 266 14.02 19.92 14.21
C SER A 266 13.41 20.38 12.88
N LYS A 267 13.01 19.45 12.01
CA LYS A 267 12.40 19.73 10.70
C LYS A 267 10.88 19.71 10.74
N CYS A 268 10.29 19.14 11.80
CA CYS A 268 8.85 18.93 11.92
C CYS A 268 8.26 19.82 13.01
N ALA A 269 7.02 20.21 12.80
CA ALA A 269 6.18 20.85 13.80
C ALA A 269 6.03 19.92 15.01
N LYS A 270 5.94 20.53 16.21
CA LYS A 270 5.76 19.78 17.45
C LYS A 270 4.43 19.03 17.43
N ILE A 271 4.47 17.74 17.79
CA ILE A 271 3.28 16.90 17.88
C ILE A 271 2.67 17.04 19.28
N GLU A 272 1.46 17.58 19.35
CA GLU A 272 0.68 17.71 20.58
C GLU A 272 -0.74 17.17 20.38
N ILE A 273 -1.38 16.72 21.45
CA ILE A 273 -2.73 16.15 21.38
C ILE A 273 -3.75 17.21 20.98
N GLY A 274 -4.58 16.87 20.00
CA GLY A 274 -5.71 17.69 19.58
C GLY A 274 -6.93 17.51 20.46
N ASN A 275 -8.06 18.03 19.98
CA ASN A 275 -9.35 18.03 20.68
C ASN A 275 -10.16 16.73 20.51
N GLU A 276 -9.83 15.89 19.53
CA GLU A 276 -10.59 14.67 19.24
C GLU A 276 -9.78 13.43 19.65
N VAL A 277 -10.37 12.61 20.53
CA VAL A 277 -9.92 11.25 20.80
C VAL A 277 -11.12 10.32 20.84
N ALA A 278 -11.05 9.23 20.09
CA ALA A 278 -12.03 8.17 20.09
C ALA A 278 -11.31 6.81 20.14
N ALA A 279 -11.93 5.83 20.79
CA ALA A 279 -11.40 4.48 20.81
C ALA A 279 -12.50 3.44 20.69
N GLU A 280 -12.22 2.39 19.93
CA GLU A 280 -13.05 1.19 19.84
C GLU A 280 -12.32 0.02 20.50
N LYS A 281 -12.91 -0.60 21.51
CA LYS A 281 -12.36 -1.78 22.18
C LYS A 281 -12.73 -3.05 21.43
N TYR A 282 -11.74 -3.87 21.13
CA TYR A 282 -11.96 -5.19 20.53
C TYR A 282 -12.62 -6.13 21.53
N VAL A 283 -13.69 -6.80 21.10
CA VAL A 283 -14.43 -7.81 21.86
C VAL A 283 -14.03 -9.18 21.35
N VAL A 284 -13.49 -10.00 22.25
CA VAL A 284 -13.03 -11.35 21.92
C VAL A 284 -14.18 -12.33 22.17
N PRO A 285 -14.61 -13.11 21.17
CA PRO A 285 -15.85 -13.87 21.26
C PRO A 285 -15.81 -15.07 22.23
N ASN A 286 -14.63 -15.52 22.70
CA ASN A 286 -14.50 -16.71 23.55
C ASN A 286 -13.95 -16.39 24.94
N ALA A 287 -14.73 -16.67 25.99
CA ALA A 287 -14.31 -16.53 27.39
C ALA A 287 -13.12 -17.44 27.76
N LYS A 288 -12.94 -18.59 27.08
CA LYS A 288 -11.75 -19.47 27.19
C LYS A 288 -10.47 -18.87 26.58
N HIS A 289 -10.59 -17.77 25.83
CA HIS A 289 -9.48 -17.01 25.25
C HIS A 289 -9.56 -15.55 25.68
N ARG A 290 -9.94 -15.30 26.94
CA ARG A 290 -9.89 -13.96 27.54
C ARG A 290 -8.47 -13.43 27.35
N LEU A 291 -8.31 -12.42 26.49
CA LEU A 291 -7.02 -11.79 26.32
C LEU A 291 -6.59 -11.26 27.70
N LEU A 292 -5.34 -11.52 28.09
CA LEU A 292 -4.75 -10.97 29.31
C LEU A 292 -4.52 -9.45 29.21
N TYR A 293 -5.09 -8.80 28.20
CA TYR A 293 -4.97 -7.40 27.85
C TYR A 293 -6.24 -6.93 27.15
N ASN A 294 -6.52 -5.63 27.27
CA ASN A 294 -7.50 -4.96 26.42
C ASN A 294 -6.79 -4.49 25.14
N LEU A 295 -7.51 -4.50 24.02
CA LEU A 295 -7.02 -4.01 22.74
C LEU A 295 -7.99 -2.95 22.23
N PHE A 296 -7.44 -1.83 21.78
CA PHE A 296 -8.19 -0.67 21.33
C PHE A 296 -7.69 -0.23 19.96
N ASP A 297 -8.59 0.18 19.08
CA ASP A 297 -8.26 1.04 17.94
C ASP A 297 -8.47 2.48 18.36
N VAL A 298 -7.36 3.21 18.55
CA VAL A 298 -7.37 4.60 18.99
C VAL A 298 -7.30 5.49 17.77
N THR A 299 -8.25 6.40 17.63
CA THR A 299 -8.26 7.48 16.65
C THR A 299 -8.10 8.81 17.38
N PHE A 300 -7.16 9.65 16.97
CA PHE A 300 -6.88 10.92 17.63
C PHE A 300 -6.50 12.01 16.63
N THR A 301 -6.69 13.28 17.01
CA THR A 301 -6.16 14.42 16.27
C THR A 301 -4.89 14.97 16.91
N VAL A 302 -4.06 15.60 16.09
CA VAL A 302 -2.86 16.36 16.50
C VAL A 302 -3.17 17.85 16.37
N ALA A 303 -2.81 18.63 17.37
CA ALA A 303 -3.05 20.07 17.43
C ALA A 303 -2.21 20.85 16.39
N GLU A 304 -2.59 22.10 16.15
CA GLU A 304 -1.75 23.04 15.40
C GLU A 304 -0.39 23.26 16.11
N PRO A 305 0.72 23.45 15.36
CA PRO A 305 0.78 23.57 13.90
C PRO A 305 0.96 22.24 13.16
N ALA A 306 1.14 21.12 13.87
CA ALA A 306 1.44 19.85 13.21
C ALA A 306 0.25 19.27 12.44
N LEU A 307 -0.96 19.32 13.00
CA LEU A 307 -2.22 18.87 12.38
C LEU A 307 -2.23 17.40 11.92
N GLY A 308 -3.37 16.75 12.14
CA GLY A 308 -3.67 15.49 11.48
C GLY A 308 -4.52 14.55 12.30
N LYS A 309 -5.16 13.60 11.60
CA LYS A 309 -6.00 12.58 12.19
C LYS A 309 -5.35 11.23 11.97
N PHE A 310 -5.06 10.52 13.05
CA PHE A 310 -4.33 9.27 13.02
C PHE A 310 -5.12 8.15 13.68
N ARG A 311 -4.85 6.92 13.24
CA ARG A 311 -5.33 5.70 13.88
C ARG A 311 -4.19 4.76 14.18
N ILE A 312 -4.23 4.13 15.36
CA ILE A 312 -3.25 3.12 15.77
C ILE A 312 -3.88 2.13 16.76
N PRO A 313 -3.62 0.82 16.65
CA PRO A 313 -4.01 -0.12 17.68
C PRO A 313 -3.10 0.00 18.92
N VAL A 314 -3.71 0.03 20.10
CA VAL A 314 -3.05 0.09 21.41
C VAL A 314 -3.51 -1.08 22.27
N ARG A 315 -2.57 -1.80 22.89
CA ARG A 315 -2.89 -2.83 23.89
C ARG A 315 -2.62 -2.32 25.30
N MET A 316 -3.49 -2.66 26.24
CA MET A 316 -3.35 -2.37 27.66
C MET A 316 -3.24 -3.68 28.45
N LYS A 317 -2.09 -3.92 29.09
CA LYS A 317 -1.82 -5.11 29.91
C LYS A 317 -1.44 -4.67 31.32
N LYS A 318 -2.19 -5.11 32.33
CA LYS A 318 -1.97 -4.73 33.76
C LYS A 318 -1.82 -3.20 33.95
N GLY A 319 -2.69 -2.41 33.32
CA GLY A 319 -2.66 -0.94 33.38
C GLY A 319 -1.55 -0.25 32.57
N LYS A 320 -0.70 -0.99 31.85
CA LYS A 320 0.36 -0.41 31.00
C LYS A 320 -0.04 -0.46 29.53
N PHE A 321 0.11 0.68 28.84
CA PHE A 321 -0.11 0.80 27.40
C PHE A 321 1.13 0.43 26.59
N GLU A 322 0.90 -0.27 25.49
CA GLU A 322 1.90 -0.59 24.48
C GLU A 322 1.28 -0.49 23.09
N LEU A 323 2.07 -0.08 22.10
CA LEU A 323 1.63 -0.14 20.72
C LEU A 323 1.38 -1.59 20.30
N ALA A 324 0.24 -1.82 19.65
CA ALA A 324 -0.16 -3.10 19.07
C ALA A 324 0.06 -3.16 17.55
N GLY A 325 0.54 -2.06 16.97
CA GLY A 325 0.93 -1.89 15.57
C GLY A 325 2.22 -1.07 15.48
N ASP A 326 2.78 -0.99 14.28
CA ASP A 326 3.99 -0.21 13.94
C ASP A 326 3.65 1.11 13.26
N GLN A 327 2.60 1.13 12.43
CA GLN A 327 2.27 2.28 11.62
C GLN A 327 1.06 3.04 12.13
N PHE A 328 1.23 4.35 12.31
CA PHE A 328 0.12 5.28 12.47
C PHE A 328 -0.53 5.51 11.11
N ASP A 329 -1.76 5.05 10.94
CA ASP A 329 -2.54 5.30 9.74
C ASP A 329 -3.01 6.76 9.76
N ARG A 330 -2.47 7.58 8.85
CA ARG A 330 -2.99 8.93 8.58
C ARG A 330 -4.34 8.82 7.87
N LEU A 331 -5.39 9.36 8.47
CA LEU A 331 -6.78 9.24 7.99
C LEU A 331 -7.24 10.43 7.14
N ASP A 332 -6.52 11.54 7.17
CA ASP A 332 -6.78 12.76 6.41
C ASP A 332 -5.62 13.10 5.48
N LYS A 333 -5.87 13.94 4.47
CA LYS A 333 -4.86 14.34 3.49
C LYS A 333 -3.78 15.20 4.17
N TYR A 334 -2.52 14.81 4.03
CA TYR A 334 -1.37 15.60 4.51
C TYR A 334 -0.75 16.51 3.43
N GLY A 335 -1.10 16.34 2.16
CA GLY A 335 -0.66 17.22 1.08
C GLY A 335 0.86 17.38 1.00
N LYS A 336 1.33 18.64 1.04
CA LYS A 336 2.77 18.99 0.98
C LYS A 336 3.42 19.08 2.36
N ASN A 337 2.67 18.80 3.44
CA ASN A 337 3.15 19.02 4.80
C ASN A 337 4.42 18.21 5.09
N GLY A 338 4.58 17.02 4.53
CA GLY A 338 5.76 16.17 4.76
C GLY A 338 6.90 16.32 3.77
N ASP A 339 6.91 17.33 2.89
CA ASP A 339 7.83 17.37 1.74
C ASP A 339 9.33 17.48 2.09
N CYS A 340 9.65 17.98 3.28
CA CYS A 340 11.02 18.03 3.83
C CYS A 340 11.55 16.64 4.24
N MET A 341 10.69 15.62 4.32
CA MET A 341 11.09 14.25 4.66
C MET A 341 11.49 13.48 3.41
N LYS A 342 12.71 12.93 3.43
CA LYS A 342 13.21 12.02 2.40
C LYS A 342 12.55 10.64 2.52
N GLN A 343 12.44 10.13 3.75
CA GLN A 343 11.79 8.85 4.02
C GLN A 343 10.28 8.96 3.87
N ASP A 344 9.71 8.12 3.01
CA ASP A 344 8.29 8.07 2.69
C ASP A 344 7.41 7.71 3.89
N ILE A 345 7.92 6.89 4.81
CA ILE A 345 7.23 6.53 6.06
C ILE A 345 7.04 7.73 7.00
N LEU A 346 7.89 8.76 6.91
CA LEU A 346 7.84 9.94 7.79
C LEU A 346 6.98 11.06 7.21
N ARG A 347 6.70 11.06 5.90
CA ARG A 347 5.92 12.11 5.23
C ARG A 347 4.49 12.28 5.79
N PRO A 348 3.74 11.22 6.13
CA PRO A 348 2.36 11.38 6.64
C PRO A 348 2.30 11.91 8.08
N ILE A 349 3.38 11.76 8.85
CA ILE A 349 3.43 12.08 10.28
C ILE A 349 4.16 13.41 10.56
N CYS A 350 4.99 13.89 9.64
CA CYS A 350 5.70 15.15 9.77
C CYS A 350 4.96 16.28 9.03
N THR A 351 4.75 17.39 9.71
CA THR A 351 4.45 18.68 9.07
C THR A 351 5.69 19.55 9.15
N CYS A 352 6.24 19.93 8.02
CA CYS A 352 7.50 20.65 7.93
C CYS A 352 7.40 22.03 8.58
N ASN A 353 8.41 22.38 9.37
CA ASN A 353 8.57 23.74 9.86
C ASN A 353 8.69 24.68 8.67
N ARG A 354 8.02 25.84 8.74
CA ARG A 354 8.23 26.90 7.76
C ARG A 354 9.68 27.39 7.94
N GLY A 355 10.50 27.15 6.92
CA GLY A 355 11.87 27.65 6.84
C GLY A 355 11.90 29.15 6.57
#